data_AF-A0A376U7L9-F1
#
_entry.id   AF-A0A376U7L9-F1
#
_cell.length_a   1.000
_cell.length_b   1.000
_cell.length_c   1.000
_cell.angle_alpha   90.00
_cell.angle_beta   90.00
_cell.angle_gamma   90.00
#
_symmetry.space_group_name_H-M   'P 1'
#
loop_
_entity.id
_entity.type
_entity.pdbx_description
1 polymer ?
#
loop_
_entity_poly.entity_id
_entity_poly.type
_entity_poly.pdbx_seq_one_letter_code
_entity_poly.pdbx_strand_id
1 'polypeptide(L)' 'MKTLIARHKAGEHIGICSVCSAHPLVIEAALAFDRNSTRKVLIEATSNQVNQFGGYTGMTPADFREFVFYDCR' A
#
# COMPACT_ATOMS: atom_id res chain seq x y z
N MET A 1 10.38 -7.38 0.04
CA MET A 1 9.59 -7.82 1.20
C MET A 1 9.89 -9.25 1.65
N LYS A 2 10.37 -10.14 0.77
CA LYS A 2 10.82 -11.49 1.18
C LYS A 2 11.82 -11.46 2.35
N THR A 3 12.67 -10.43 2.42
CA THR A 3 13.59 -10.19 3.54
C THR A 3 12.89 -9.91 4.88
N LEU A 4 11.75 -9.19 4.89
CA LEU A 4 10.97 -8.95 6.12
C LEU A 4 10.39 -10.27 6.64
N ILE A 5 9.82 -11.09 5.75
CA ILE A 5 9.29 -12.42 6.10
C ILE A 5 10.41 -13.33 6.61
N ALA A 6 11.59 -13.31 5.95
CA ALA A 6 12.74 -14.10 6.38
C ALA A 6 13.21 -13.73 7.79
N ARG A 7 13.30 -12.42 8.10
CA ARG A 7 13.63 -11.91 9.45
C ARG A 7 12.62 -12.34 10.51
N HIS A 8 11.33 -12.20 10.21
CA HIS A 8 10.27 -12.70 11.09
C HIS A 8 10.41 -14.22 11.35
N LYS A 9 10.64 -15.01 10.29
CA LYS A 9 10.87 -16.47 10.41
C LYS A 9 12.16 -16.82 11.16
N ALA A 10 13.13 -15.92 11.23
CA ALA A 10 14.34 -16.07 12.02
C ALA A 10 14.16 -15.71 13.51
N GLY A 11 12.93 -15.39 13.94
CA GLY A 11 12.60 -15.09 15.33
C GLY A 11 12.60 -13.59 15.67
N GLU A 12 12.83 -12.71 14.70
CA GLU A 12 12.72 -11.27 14.93
C GLU A 12 11.25 -10.85 15.04
N HIS A 13 10.90 -10.08 16.07
CA HIS A 13 9.55 -9.57 16.27
C HIS A 13 9.25 -8.39 15.33
N ILE A 14 9.01 -8.70 14.06
CA ILE A 14 8.76 -7.73 12.99
C ILE A 14 7.55 -8.13 12.14
N GLY A 15 6.76 -7.14 11.75
CA GLY A 15 5.63 -7.30 10.84
C GLY A 15 5.49 -6.13 9.89
N ILE A 16 4.46 -6.16 9.06
CA ILE A 16 4.08 -5.05 8.18
C ILE A 16 2.58 -4.77 8.30
N CYS A 17 2.21 -3.50 8.27
CA CYS A 17 0.81 -3.09 8.19
C CYS A 17 0.38 -3.11 6.72
N SER A 18 -0.74 -3.78 6.41
CA SER A 18 -1.38 -3.70 5.08
C SER A 18 -2.50 -2.67 5.12
N VAL A 19 -2.34 -1.58 4.38
CA VAL A 19 -3.30 -0.48 4.30
C VAL A 19 -4.25 -0.74 3.13
N CYS A 20 -5.41 -1.32 3.43
CA CYS A 20 -6.42 -1.71 2.43
C CYS A 20 -7.45 -0.59 2.20
N SER A 21 -7.01 0.60 1.78
CA SER A 21 -7.88 1.77 1.56
C SER A 21 -7.61 2.41 0.20
N ALA A 22 -8.67 2.90 -0.44
CA ALA A 22 -8.60 3.71 -1.65
C ALA A 22 -8.83 5.21 -1.38
N HIS A 23 -9.01 5.61 -0.11
CA HIS A 23 -9.25 7.01 0.24
C HIS A 23 -7.93 7.80 0.18
N PRO A 24 -7.84 8.91 -0.59
CA PRO A 24 -6.60 9.66 -0.79
C PRO A 24 -5.90 10.04 0.52
N LEU A 25 -6.62 10.67 1.46
CA LEU A 25 -6.04 11.08 2.75
C LEU A 25 -5.52 9.92 3.61
N VAL A 26 -6.06 8.70 3.45
CA VAL A 26 -5.56 7.53 4.20
C VAL A 26 -4.23 7.05 3.60
N ILE A 27 -4.11 7.09 2.27
CA ILE A 27 -2.88 6.75 1.55
C ILE A 27 -1.81 7.80 1.87
N GLU A 28 -2.14 9.08 1.79
CA GLU A 28 -1.24 10.18 2.18
C GLU A 28 -0.76 10.01 3.62
N ALA A 29 -1.68 9.78 4.57
CA ALA A 29 -1.31 9.58 5.96
C ALA A 29 -0.38 8.37 6.16
N ALA A 30 -0.62 7.25 5.47
CA ALA A 30 0.23 6.07 5.55
C ALA A 30 1.65 6.32 5.02
N LEU A 31 1.77 7.06 3.91
CA LEU A 31 3.06 7.44 3.33
C LEU A 31 3.78 8.47 4.19
N ALA A 32 3.08 9.50 4.64
CA ALA A 32 3.62 10.54 5.51
C ALA A 32 4.10 9.99 6.86
N PHE A 33 3.38 9.03 7.43
CA PHE A 33 3.73 8.39 8.70
C PHE A 33 5.09 7.70 8.66
N ASP A 34 5.42 7.02 7.56
CA ASP A 34 6.70 6.30 7.39
C ASP A 34 7.74 7.08 6.55
N ARG A 35 7.48 8.36 6.22
CA ARG A 35 8.33 9.20 5.33
C ARG A 35 9.79 9.32 5.78
N ASN A 36 10.03 9.38 7.08
CA ASN A 36 11.38 9.51 7.67
C ASN A 36 11.92 8.18 8.20
N SER A 37 11.24 7.06 7.92
CA SER A 37 11.65 5.73 8.35
C SER A 37 12.23 4.93 7.18
N THR A 38 12.88 3.81 7.48
CA THR A 38 13.36 2.85 6.46
C THR A 38 12.34 1.74 6.19
N ARG A 39 11.13 1.85 6.76
CA ARG A 39 10.07 0.85 6.62
C ARG A 39 9.42 0.97 5.25
N LYS A 40 8.89 -0.16 4.78
CA LYS A 40 8.10 -0.19 3.55
C LYS A 40 6.63 -0.05 3.91
N VAL A 41 5.91 0.76 3.15
CA VAL A 41 4.44 0.88 3.23
C VAL A 41 3.82 -0.12 2.25
N LEU A 42 2.83 -0.89 2.70
CA LEU A 42 2.06 -1.82 1.88
C LEU A 42 0.64 -1.27 1.73
N ILE A 43 0.25 -0.96 0.50
CA ILE A 43 -1.10 -0.52 0.13
C ILE A 43 -1.70 -1.59 -0.78
N GLU A 44 -2.92 -2.02 -0.47
CA GLU A 44 -3.64 -3.05 -1.22
C GLU A 44 -5.01 -2.55 -1.65
N ALA A 45 -5.46 -2.98 -2.82
CA ALA A 45 -6.81 -2.78 -3.31
C ALA A 45 -7.49 -4.12 -3.57
N THR A 46 -8.79 -4.20 -3.26
CA THR A 46 -9.62 -5.36 -3.58
C THR A 46 -10.11 -5.30 -5.03
N SER A 47 -10.54 -6.45 -5.59
CA SER A 47 -11.13 -6.50 -6.94
C SER A 47 -12.41 -5.68 -7.09
N ASN A 48 -13.13 -5.42 -5.99
CA ASN A 48 -14.31 -4.57 -6.00
C ASN A 48 -13.91 -3.09 -6.09
N GLN A 49 -12.80 -2.70 -5.44
CA GLN A 49 -12.24 -1.36 -5.56
C GLN A 49 -11.67 -1.11 -6.94
N VAL A 50 -10.79 -2.00 -7.40
CA VAL A 50 -9.94 -1.82 -8.58
C VAL A 50 -9.95 -3.11 -9.40
N ASN A 51 -10.34 -3.03 -10.66
CA ASN A 51 -10.32 -4.16 -11.60
C ASN A 51 -10.21 -3.66 -13.05
N GLN A 52 -10.22 -4.56 -14.02
CA GLN A 52 -10.08 -4.22 -15.45
C GLN A 52 -11.19 -3.32 -16.00
N PHE A 53 -12.31 -3.17 -15.28
CA PHE A 53 -13.45 -2.31 -15.63
C PHE A 53 -13.53 -1.05 -14.74
N GLY A 54 -12.59 -0.87 -13.81
CA GLY A 54 -12.57 0.28 -12.90
C GLY A 54 -13.05 0.00 -11.47
N GLY A 55 -13.72 -1.14 -11.21
CA GLY A 55 -14.39 -1.38 -9.93
C GLY A 55 -15.34 -0.24 -9.54
N TYR A 56 -15.59 -0.04 -8.24
CA TYR A 56 -16.39 1.09 -7.78
C TYR A 56 -15.59 2.41 -7.70
N THR A 57 -14.27 2.36 -7.78
CA THR A 57 -13.41 3.56 -7.75
C THR A 57 -13.24 4.21 -9.12
N GLY A 58 -13.61 3.50 -10.20
CA GLY A 58 -13.33 3.91 -11.58
C GLY A 58 -11.88 3.71 -12.00
N MET A 59 -11.06 3.03 -11.20
CA MET A 59 -9.62 2.84 -11.45
C MET A 59 -9.31 1.42 -11.92
N THR A 60 -8.52 1.30 -12.97
CA THR A 60 -7.80 0.05 -13.30
C THR A 60 -6.60 -0.12 -12.36
N PRO A 61 -5.97 -1.32 -12.30
CA PRO A 61 -4.75 -1.50 -11.53
C PRO A 61 -3.61 -0.54 -11.91
N ALA A 62 -3.55 -0.13 -13.19
CA ALA A 62 -2.57 0.87 -13.64
C ALA A 62 -2.91 2.26 -13.07
N ASP A 63 -4.18 2.65 -13.10
CA ASP A 63 -4.64 3.94 -12.57
C ASP A 63 -4.41 4.02 -11.05
N PHE A 64 -4.73 2.95 -10.31
CA PHE A 64 -4.50 2.91 -8.86
C PHE A 64 -3.02 3.04 -8.51
N ARG A 65 -2.12 2.44 -9.30
CA ARG A 65 -0.67 2.61 -9.13
C ARG A 65 -0.26 4.07 -9.32
N GLU A 66 -0.68 4.70 -10.40
CA GLU A 66 -0.33 6.10 -10.68
C GLU A 66 -0.92 7.06 -9.64
N PHE A 67 -2.15 6.79 -9.18
CA PHE A 67 -2.79 7.51 -8.09
C PHE A 67 -1.95 7.46 -6.80
N VAL A 68 -1.49 6.27 -6.38
CA VAL A 68 -0.63 6.13 -5.20
C VAL A 68 0.75 6.78 -5.41
N PHE A 69 1.32 6.72 -6.61
CA PHE A 69 2.61 7.36 -6.91
C PHE A 69 2.53 8.88 -6.92
N TYR A 70 1.39 9.45 -7.30
CA TYR A 70 1.16 10.89 -7.21
C TYR A 70 1.26 11.39 -5.76
N ASP A 71 0.69 10.64 -4.81
CA ASP A 71 0.70 10.96 -3.38
C ASP A 71 2.05 10.67 -2.69
N CYS A 72 2.95 9.91 -3.34
CA CYS A 72 4.25 9.53 -2.79
C CYS A 72 5.33 10.63 -2.91
N ARG A 73 4.94 11.89 -3.03
CA ARG A 73 5.84 13.06 -3.16
C ARG A 73 6.30 13.62 -1.81
#